data_AF-A0A2K5XXH0-F1
#
_entry.id   AF-A0A2K5XXH0-F1
#
_cell.length_a   1.000
_cell.length_b   1.000
_cell.length_c   1.000
_cell.angle_alpha   90.00
_cell.angle_beta   90.00
_cell.angle_gamma   90.00
#
_symmetry.space_group_name_H-M   'P 1'
#
loop_
_entity.id
_entity.type
_entity.pdbx_description
1 polymer ?
#
loop_
_entity_poly.entity_id
_entity_poly.type
_entity_poly.pdbx_seq_one_letter_code
_entity_poly.pdbx_strand_id
1 'polypeptide(L)'
;MSELTKELMELVWGTKSSPGLSDTIFCRWTQGFVFSESEGSALEQFEGGPCAVIAPVQAFLLKKLLFSSEKSSWRDCSEEEQKELLCHTLCDILESACCDHSGSYCLVSWLRGKTTEETASISGSPAESSCQVEHSSALAVEELGFERFHALIQKRSFRSLPELKDAVLDQYSMWGNKFGVLLFLYSVLLTKGIENIKNEIEDASEPLIDPVYGHGSQSLINLLLTGHAVSNVWDGDRECSGMKLLGIHEQAAVGFLTLMEALRYCKVGSYLKSPKFPIWIVGSETHLTVFFAKDMALVAPEAPSEQARRVFQTYDPEDNGFIPDSLLEDVMKALDLVSDPEYINLMKNKLDPEGLGIILLGPFLQEFFPDQGSSGPESFTVYHYNGLKQSNYNEKVMYVEGTAVVMGFEDPMLQTDDTPIKRCLQTKWPYIELLWTTDRSPSLN
;
A
#
# COMPACT_ATOMS: atom_id res chain seq x y z
N MET A 1 15.09 -11.20 -26.11
CA MET A 1 14.07 -10.87 -25.09
C MET A 1 12.86 -11.75 -25.35
N SER A 2 12.27 -12.38 -24.33
CA SER A 2 11.09 -13.24 -24.50
C SER A 2 9.82 -12.40 -24.69
N GLU A 3 8.77 -12.94 -25.33
CA GLU A 3 7.50 -12.22 -25.50
C GLU A 3 6.90 -11.82 -24.14
N LEU A 4 6.96 -12.72 -23.16
CA LEU A 4 6.51 -12.44 -21.80
C LEU A 4 7.26 -11.25 -21.16
N THR A 5 8.56 -11.14 -21.41
CA THR A 5 9.36 -10.01 -20.92
C THR A 5 8.90 -8.70 -21.54
N LYS A 6 8.55 -8.72 -22.84
CA LYS A 6 8.08 -7.54 -23.56
C LYS A 6 6.70 -7.10 -23.05
N GLU A 7 5.75 -8.01 -22.89
CA GLU A 7 4.43 -7.72 -22.32
C GLU A 7 4.54 -7.15 -20.89
N LEU A 8 5.42 -7.74 -20.07
CA LEU A 8 5.69 -7.24 -18.72
C LEU A 8 6.24 -5.81 -18.75
N MET A 9 7.17 -5.53 -19.67
CA MET A 9 7.74 -4.20 -19.80
C MET A 9 6.72 -3.18 -20.28
N GLU A 10 5.86 -3.55 -21.24
CA GLU A 10 4.79 -2.68 -21.71
C GLU A 10 3.77 -2.37 -20.60
N LEU A 11 3.40 -3.37 -19.79
CA LEU A 11 2.52 -3.18 -18.64
C LEU A 11 3.14 -2.23 -17.58
N VAL A 12 4.42 -2.39 -17.29
CA VAL A 12 5.07 -1.64 -16.20
C VAL A 12 5.52 -0.24 -16.64
N TRP A 13 6.08 -0.11 -17.83
CA TRP A 13 6.79 1.09 -18.30
C TRP A 13 6.17 1.75 -19.54
N GLY A 14 5.13 1.14 -20.12
CA GLY A 14 4.41 1.64 -21.29
C GLY A 14 5.07 1.33 -22.63
N THR A 15 4.35 1.58 -23.72
CA THR A 15 4.86 1.39 -25.08
C THR A 15 5.70 2.60 -25.51
N LYS A 16 7.03 2.44 -25.49
CA LYS A 16 8.04 3.43 -25.96
C LYS A 16 8.05 4.77 -25.18
N SER A 17 8.66 4.75 -24.02
CA SER A 17 9.15 5.98 -23.38
C SER A 17 10.36 6.55 -24.16
N SER A 18 10.48 7.87 -24.20
CA SER A 18 11.65 8.53 -24.80
C SER A 18 12.93 8.02 -24.11
N PRO A 19 13.98 7.57 -24.84
CA PRO A 19 15.10 6.82 -24.28
C PRO A 19 15.80 7.47 -23.07
N GLY A 20 15.81 8.81 -23.00
CA GLY A 20 16.47 9.53 -21.91
C GLY A 20 15.65 9.70 -20.62
N LEU A 21 14.32 9.66 -20.68
CA LEU A 21 13.45 9.81 -19.50
C LEU A 21 13.13 8.45 -18.87
N SER A 22 13.07 7.39 -19.68
CA SER A 22 12.93 6.01 -19.20
C SER A 22 14.08 5.59 -18.31
N ASP A 23 15.32 5.98 -18.67
CA ASP A 23 16.52 5.51 -17.98
C ASP A 23 16.67 6.17 -16.60
N THR A 24 16.33 7.45 -16.45
CA THR A 24 16.37 8.15 -15.15
C THR A 24 15.31 7.61 -14.20
N ILE A 25 14.09 7.41 -14.68
CA ILE A 25 13.02 6.79 -13.89
C ILE A 25 13.40 5.35 -13.53
N PHE A 26 13.89 4.57 -14.49
CA PHE A 26 14.33 3.19 -14.25
C PHE A 26 15.37 3.14 -13.13
N CYS A 27 16.41 3.98 -13.17
CA CYS A 27 17.45 4.06 -12.15
C CYS A 27 16.90 4.19 -10.73
N ARG A 28 15.87 5.02 -10.53
CA ARG A 28 15.20 5.24 -9.23
C ARG A 28 14.59 3.96 -8.65
N TRP A 29 14.18 3.01 -9.51
CA TRP A 29 13.60 1.74 -9.11
C TRP A 29 14.64 0.61 -8.92
N THR A 30 15.92 0.85 -9.22
CA THR A 30 16.95 -0.20 -9.19
C THR A 30 17.51 -0.52 -7.79
N GLN A 31 16.96 0.03 -6.71
CA GLN A 31 17.40 -0.31 -5.36
C GLN A 31 16.97 -1.73 -4.92
N GLY A 32 17.66 -2.25 -3.91
CA GLY A 32 17.22 -3.40 -3.14
C GLY A 32 16.39 -3.00 -1.92
N PHE A 33 15.94 -3.99 -1.16
CA PHE A 33 15.41 -3.81 0.18
C PHE A 33 16.57 -3.69 1.17
N VAL A 34 16.77 -2.48 1.70
CA VAL A 34 17.86 -2.17 2.62
C VAL A 34 17.24 -1.73 3.94
N PHE A 35 17.64 -2.33 5.06
CA PHE A 35 17.21 -1.90 6.38
C PHE A 35 18.01 -0.69 6.84
N SER A 36 17.38 0.17 7.63
CA SER A 36 18.06 1.34 8.19
C SER A 36 19.01 0.95 9.31
N GLU A 37 20.20 1.53 9.29
CA GLU A 37 21.19 1.40 10.36
C GLU A 37 20.70 2.05 11.68
N SER A 38 19.76 3.00 11.60
CA SER A 38 19.23 3.72 12.77
C SER A 38 17.95 3.11 13.35
N GLU A 39 17.30 2.20 12.61
CA GLU A 39 16.02 1.59 12.99
C GLU A 39 15.93 0.22 12.30
N GLY A 40 16.32 -0.85 13.01
CA GLY A 40 16.60 -2.16 12.42
C GLY A 40 15.40 -2.90 11.83
N SER A 41 14.19 -2.40 12.03
CA SER A 41 12.95 -2.91 11.42
C SER A 41 12.39 -2.02 10.30
N ALA A 42 13.06 -0.91 9.96
CA ALA A 42 12.62 0.03 8.95
C ALA A 42 13.40 -0.14 7.65
N LEU A 43 12.70 -0.20 6.52
CA LEU A 43 13.32 -0.19 5.19
C LEU A 43 13.72 1.24 4.78
N GLU A 44 14.75 1.38 3.96
CA GLU A 44 15.17 2.64 3.38
C GLU A 44 14.73 2.76 1.92
N GLN A 45 14.40 3.97 1.53
CA GLN A 45 14.15 4.39 0.16
C GLN A 45 15.15 5.47 -0.20
N PHE A 46 15.81 5.29 -1.35
CA PHE A 46 16.87 6.19 -1.80
C PHE A 46 16.35 7.28 -2.71
N GLU A 47 15.34 6.96 -3.53
CA GLU A 47 14.79 7.85 -4.55
C GLU A 47 13.25 7.80 -4.53
N GLY A 48 12.59 8.83 -5.06
CA GLY A 48 11.12 8.78 -5.25
C GLY A 48 10.72 7.69 -6.25
N GLY A 49 9.53 7.10 -6.13
CA GLY A 49 9.02 6.09 -7.08
C GLY A 49 8.80 4.70 -6.49
N PRO A 50 9.84 3.96 -6.06
CA PRO A 50 9.69 2.60 -5.54
C PRO A 50 8.91 2.50 -4.22
N CYS A 51 8.47 3.62 -3.64
CA CYS A 51 7.57 3.66 -2.48
C CYS A 51 6.30 2.82 -2.67
N ALA A 52 5.79 2.70 -3.90
CA ALA A 52 4.63 1.85 -4.23
C ALA A 52 4.86 0.34 -3.97
N VAL A 53 6.12 -0.08 -3.78
CA VAL A 53 6.49 -1.44 -3.38
C VAL A 53 7.05 -1.45 -1.96
N ILE A 54 7.92 -0.50 -1.61
CA ILE A 54 8.59 -0.46 -0.30
C ILE A 54 7.60 -0.18 0.83
N ALA A 55 6.64 0.74 0.66
CA ALA A 55 5.69 1.06 1.72
C ALA A 55 4.74 -0.11 2.03
N PRO A 56 4.15 -0.84 1.05
CA PRO A 56 3.45 -2.08 1.33
C PRO A 56 4.31 -3.14 2.02
N VAL A 57 5.54 -3.38 1.54
CA VAL A 57 6.45 -4.34 2.18
C VAL A 57 6.73 -3.92 3.63
N GLN A 58 7.02 -2.64 3.90
CA GLN A 58 7.20 -2.15 5.26
C GLN A 58 5.96 -2.35 6.13
N ALA A 59 4.76 -2.10 5.60
CA ALA A 59 3.53 -2.23 6.36
C ALA A 59 3.21 -3.69 6.71
N PHE A 60 3.40 -4.63 5.78
CA PHE A 60 3.27 -6.06 6.06
C PHE A 60 4.38 -6.60 6.97
N LEU A 61 5.58 -6.02 6.87
CA LEU A 61 6.68 -6.30 7.79
C LEU A 61 6.29 -5.91 9.23
N LEU A 62 5.75 -4.70 9.42
CA LEU A 62 5.21 -4.22 10.70
C LEU A 62 4.06 -5.09 11.20
N LYS A 63 3.15 -5.55 10.31
CA LYS A 63 2.07 -6.49 10.66
C LYS A 63 2.63 -7.72 11.36
N LYS A 64 3.62 -8.37 10.74
CA LYS A 64 4.23 -9.60 11.27
C LYS A 64 5.02 -9.33 12.56
N LEU A 65 5.78 -8.25 12.57
CA LEU A 65 6.62 -7.88 13.69
C LEU A 65 5.81 -7.51 14.95
N LEU A 66 4.72 -6.76 14.80
CA LEU A 66 3.93 -6.24 15.93
C LEU A 66 2.86 -7.22 16.43
N PHE A 67 2.33 -8.07 15.55
CA PHE A 67 1.16 -8.91 15.87
C PHE A 67 1.41 -10.42 15.73
N SER A 68 2.62 -10.84 15.37
CA SER A 68 3.01 -12.27 15.34
C SER A 68 4.24 -12.59 16.20
N SER A 69 4.92 -11.58 16.74
CA SER A 69 6.09 -11.74 17.62
C SER A 69 5.77 -11.25 19.04
N GLU A 70 6.18 -12.00 20.07
CA GLU A 70 6.03 -11.61 21.48
C GLU A 70 7.17 -10.70 21.97
N LYS A 71 8.09 -10.28 21.08
CA LYS A 71 9.26 -9.48 21.44
C LYS A 71 8.88 -8.03 21.75
N SER A 72 9.30 -7.53 22.91
CA SER A 72 9.07 -6.13 23.31
C SER A 72 9.90 -5.12 22.50
N SER A 73 11.09 -5.52 22.03
CA SER A 73 12.01 -4.69 21.26
C SER A 73 11.76 -4.83 19.74
N TRP A 74 10.56 -4.52 19.29
CA TRP A 74 10.18 -4.59 17.87
C TRP A 74 11.05 -3.68 16.97
N ARG A 75 11.56 -2.57 17.51
CA ARG A 75 12.47 -1.64 16.82
C ARG A 75 13.81 -2.27 16.42
N ASP A 76 14.37 -3.09 17.31
CA ASP A 76 15.70 -3.71 17.16
C ASP A 76 15.58 -5.13 16.60
N CYS A 77 16.00 -5.30 15.35
CA CYS A 77 16.09 -6.60 14.68
C CYS A 77 17.55 -6.92 14.33
N SER A 78 17.99 -8.12 14.68
CA SER A 78 19.24 -8.72 14.20
C SER A 78 19.18 -8.99 12.70
N GLU A 79 20.34 -9.21 12.06
CA GLU A 79 20.41 -9.51 10.62
C GLU A 79 19.62 -10.78 10.25
N GLU A 80 19.66 -11.81 11.11
CA GLU A 80 18.86 -13.02 10.92
C GLU A 80 17.35 -12.74 11.02
N GLU A 81 16.92 -11.93 11.99
CA GLU A 81 15.52 -11.53 12.14
C GLU A 81 15.05 -10.70 10.93
N GLN A 82 15.86 -9.73 10.48
CA GLN A 82 15.60 -8.94 9.28
C GLN A 82 15.42 -9.83 8.05
N LYS A 83 16.32 -10.82 7.89
CA LYS A 83 16.26 -11.80 6.80
C LYS A 83 14.95 -12.59 6.81
N GLU A 84 14.62 -13.19 7.95
CA GLU A 84 13.40 -13.99 8.07
C GLU A 84 12.17 -13.13 7.87
N LEU A 85 12.14 -11.94 8.46
CA LEU A 85 11.01 -11.03 8.41
C LEU A 85 10.75 -10.54 6.99
N LEU A 86 11.79 -10.13 6.25
CA LEU A 86 11.67 -9.76 4.84
C LEU A 86 11.18 -10.94 4.01
N CYS A 87 11.83 -12.10 4.07
CA CYS A 87 11.47 -13.25 3.24
C CYS A 87 10.03 -13.72 3.46
N HIS A 88 9.58 -13.78 4.72
CA HIS A 88 8.19 -14.10 5.03
C HIS A 88 7.22 -13.04 4.47
N THR A 89 7.56 -11.76 4.63
CA THR A 89 6.73 -10.66 4.11
C THR A 89 6.58 -10.72 2.59
N LEU A 90 7.68 -10.99 1.86
CA LEU A 90 7.62 -11.16 0.41
C LEU A 90 6.75 -12.37 0.02
N CYS A 91 6.80 -13.46 0.79
CA CYS A 91 5.96 -14.63 0.56
C CYS A 91 4.47 -14.35 0.82
N ASP A 92 4.13 -13.64 1.90
CA ASP A 92 2.74 -13.26 2.22
C ASP A 92 2.12 -12.43 1.08
N ILE A 93 2.87 -11.48 0.53
CA ILE A 93 2.40 -10.63 -0.59
C ILE A 93 2.31 -11.43 -1.90
N LEU A 94 3.23 -12.37 -2.16
CA LEU A 94 3.11 -13.27 -3.31
C LEU A 94 1.94 -14.24 -3.17
N GLU A 95 1.63 -14.65 -1.94
CA GLU A 95 0.47 -15.48 -1.62
C GLU A 95 -0.83 -14.73 -1.89
N SER A 96 -0.96 -13.49 -1.43
CA SER A 96 -2.17 -12.67 -1.68
C SER A 96 -2.35 -12.33 -3.16
N ALA A 97 -1.27 -12.14 -3.92
CA ALA A 97 -1.34 -11.88 -5.35
C ALA A 97 -1.72 -13.12 -6.19
N CYS A 98 -1.68 -14.32 -5.62
CA CYS A 98 -1.99 -15.56 -6.34
C CYS A 98 -3.51 -15.73 -6.48
N CYS A 99 -4.01 -15.91 -7.69
CA CYS A 99 -5.42 -16.19 -7.92
C CYS A 99 -5.81 -17.61 -7.47
N ASP A 100 -7.00 -17.75 -6.88
CA ASP A 100 -7.47 -19.02 -6.33
C ASP A 100 -7.56 -20.17 -7.36
N HIS A 101 -7.19 -21.38 -6.89
CA HIS A 101 -7.39 -22.71 -7.47
C HIS A 101 -6.54 -23.18 -8.67
N SER A 102 -5.66 -22.38 -9.26
CA SER A 102 -4.74 -22.88 -10.31
C SER A 102 -3.41 -22.13 -10.49
N GLY A 103 -3.16 -21.06 -9.73
CA GLY A 103 -1.99 -20.20 -9.90
C GLY A 103 -0.67 -20.87 -9.48
N SER A 104 0.35 -20.76 -10.33
CA SER A 104 1.75 -21.02 -9.93
C SER A 104 2.40 -19.73 -9.47
N TYR A 105 3.12 -19.76 -8.36
CA TYR A 105 3.94 -18.62 -7.93
C TYR A 105 5.11 -18.41 -8.89
N CYS A 106 5.51 -17.17 -9.11
CA CYS A 106 6.60 -16.82 -10.01
C CYS A 106 7.65 -16.00 -9.26
N LEU A 107 8.92 -16.42 -9.33
CA LEU A 107 10.06 -15.59 -8.91
C LEU A 107 10.86 -15.15 -10.13
N VAL A 108 11.19 -13.87 -10.14
CA VAL A 108 12.09 -13.27 -11.13
C VAL A 108 13.46 -13.11 -10.50
N SER A 109 14.46 -13.68 -11.16
CA SER A 109 15.87 -13.55 -10.78
C SER A 109 16.65 -12.92 -11.91
N TRP A 110 17.74 -12.23 -11.57
CA TRP A 110 18.62 -11.63 -12.56
C TRP A 110 19.89 -12.46 -12.71
N LEU A 111 20.19 -12.89 -13.94
CA LEU A 111 21.42 -13.64 -14.22
C LEU A 111 22.61 -12.67 -14.18
N ARG A 112 23.32 -12.63 -13.05
CA ARG A 112 24.58 -11.89 -12.97
C ARG A 112 25.54 -12.53 -13.97
N GLY A 113 25.94 -11.79 -15.00
CA GLY A 113 27.04 -12.21 -15.85
C GLY A 113 28.23 -12.55 -14.95
N LYS A 114 28.82 -13.73 -15.10
CA LYS A 114 30.11 -14.03 -14.46
C LYS A 114 31.11 -13.03 -15.03
N THR A 115 31.30 -11.90 -14.37
CA THR A 115 32.53 -11.13 -14.53
C THR A 115 33.64 -12.04 -14.03
N THR A 116 34.47 -12.50 -14.96
CA THR A 116 35.75 -13.14 -14.70
C THR A 116 36.63 -12.19 -13.89
N GLU A 117 36.47 -12.20 -12.58
CA GLU A 117 37.45 -11.74 -11.60
C GLU A 117 37.77 -12.90 -10.63
N GLU A 118 37.97 -14.08 -11.19
CA GLU A 118 38.71 -15.14 -10.52
C GLU A 118 39.85 -15.55 -11.44
N THR A 119 41.08 -15.37 -10.94
CA THR A 119 42.41 -15.74 -11.49
C THR A 119 43.26 -14.63 -12.11
N ALA A 120 43.80 -13.76 -11.25
CA ALA A 120 45.17 -13.27 -11.40
C ALA A 120 45.88 -13.28 -10.04
N SER A 121 46.25 -14.48 -9.60
CA SER A 121 47.25 -14.69 -8.56
C SER A 121 48.62 -14.18 -9.04
N ILE A 122 49.13 -13.08 -8.49
CA ILE A 122 50.58 -12.80 -8.50
C ILE A 122 51.03 -12.35 -7.11
N SER A 123 52.03 -13.09 -6.65
CA SER A 123 52.80 -13.05 -5.42
C SER A 123 53.64 -11.79 -5.20
N GLY A 124 53.79 -11.39 -3.93
CA GLY A 124 55.12 -11.14 -3.35
C GLY A 124 55.61 -9.70 -3.10
N SER A 125 55.39 -9.22 -1.85
CA SER A 125 56.30 -8.40 -1.00
C SER A 125 56.52 -6.88 -1.25
N PRO A 126 56.91 -6.10 -0.19
CA PRO A 126 56.43 -4.73 0.04
C PRO A 126 57.51 -3.63 -0.01
N ALA A 127 57.13 -2.37 -0.32
CA ALA A 127 57.77 -1.15 0.19
C ALA A 127 57.01 0.15 -0.17
N GLU A 128 56.74 0.94 0.87
CA GLU A 128 56.82 2.41 1.02
C GLU A 128 56.14 3.39 0.02
N SER A 129 55.09 4.05 0.55
CA SER A 129 54.89 5.53 0.58
C SER A 129 55.25 6.37 -0.66
N SER A 130 54.23 6.89 -1.34
CA SER A 130 53.98 8.34 -1.42
C SER A 130 52.58 8.64 -1.98
N CYS A 131 51.92 9.62 -1.38
CA CYS A 131 50.61 10.11 -1.79
C CYS A 131 50.70 10.84 -3.13
N GLN A 132 50.15 10.24 -4.19
CA GLN A 132 49.72 10.95 -5.39
C GLN A 132 48.33 10.45 -5.78
N VAL A 133 47.35 11.31 -5.55
CA VAL A 133 45.97 11.13 -6.01
C VAL A 133 45.97 11.52 -7.48
N GLU A 134 46.12 10.53 -8.36
CA GLU A 134 45.80 10.65 -9.78
C GLU A 134 44.71 9.64 -10.15
N HIS A 135 43.71 10.19 -10.85
CA HIS A 135 42.54 9.53 -11.41
C HIS A 135 42.84 8.17 -12.08
N SER A 136 42.18 7.11 -11.62
CA SER A 136 41.74 5.95 -12.43
C SER A 136 41.05 4.96 -11.49
N SER A 137 39.71 4.96 -11.35
CA SER A 137 38.87 4.01 -12.09
C SER A 137 37.36 4.28 -11.87
N ALA A 138 36.96 5.50 -11.51
CA ALA A 138 35.56 5.89 -11.28
C ALA A 138 34.70 6.00 -12.57
N LEU A 139 35.16 5.44 -13.69
CA LEU A 139 34.53 5.50 -15.01
C LEU A 139 34.48 4.10 -15.64
N ALA A 140 33.77 3.15 -15.02
CA ALA A 140 33.19 1.97 -15.65
C ALA A 140 32.50 1.06 -14.60
N VAL A 141 31.65 1.60 -13.73
CA VAL A 141 30.53 0.77 -13.27
C VAL A 141 29.62 0.75 -14.49
N GLU A 142 29.58 -0.35 -15.24
CA GLU A 142 28.62 -0.53 -16.32
C GLU A 142 27.25 -0.12 -15.79
N GLU A 143 26.74 1.02 -16.24
CA GLU A 143 25.35 1.42 -16.07
C GLU A 143 24.57 0.33 -16.80
N LEU A 144 24.15 -0.67 -16.05
CA LEU A 144 23.30 -1.75 -16.53
C LEU A 144 21.98 -1.09 -16.93
N GLY A 145 21.93 -0.66 -18.19
CA GLY A 145 20.80 0.06 -18.76
C GLY A 145 19.54 -0.79 -18.79
N PHE A 146 18.41 -0.10 -18.91
CA PHE A 146 17.06 -0.66 -18.96
C PHE A 146 16.97 -1.93 -19.83
N GLU A 147 17.49 -1.89 -21.06
CA GLU A 147 17.44 -3.01 -21.98
C GLU A 147 18.24 -4.24 -21.50
N ARG A 148 19.46 -4.03 -20.98
CA ARG A 148 20.34 -5.13 -20.53
C ARG A 148 19.79 -5.80 -19.29
N PHE A 149 19.20 -5.04 -18.36
CA PHE A 149 18.53 -5.61 -17.20
C PHE A 149 17.41 -6.56 -17.64
N HIS A 150 16.47 -6.08 -18.46
CA HIS A 150 15.34 -6.89 -18.93
C HIS A 150 15.75 -8.05 -19.85
N ALA A 151 16.85 -7.94 -20.59
CA ALA A 151 17.37 -9.05 -21.38
C ALA A 151 17.86 -10.24 -20.53
N LEU A 152 18.20 -10.00 -19.25
CA LEU A 152 18.85 -10.97 -18.36
C LEU A 152 17.96 -11.45 -17.20
N ILE A 153 16.71 -10.96 -17.11
CA ILE A 153 15.77 -11.51 -16.12
C ILE A 153 15.32 -12.91 -16.51
N GLN A 154 15.14 -13.76 -15.51
CA GLN A 154 14.70 -15.14 -15.65
C GLN A 154 13.51 -15.39 -14.72
N LYS A 155 12.49 -16.09 -15.23
CA LYS A 155 11.33 -16.51 -14.48
C LYS A 155 11.52 -17.95 -14.00
N ARG A 156 11.22 -18.21 -12.73
CA ARG A 156 11.04 -19.56 -12.16
C ARG A 156 9.64 -19.68 -11.58
N SER A 157 9.00 -20.82 -11.75
CA SER A 157 7.64 -21.07 -11.27
C SER A 157 7.60 -22.16 -10.21
N PHE A 158 6.76 -21.97 -9.20
CA PHE A 158 6.60 -22.86 -8.04
C PHE A 158 5.14 -23.24 -7.90
N ARG A 159 4.88 -24.48 -7.45
CA ARG A 159 3.50 -25.03 -7.40
C ARG A 159 2.90 -24.99 -6.00
N SER A 160 3.72 -24.74 -4.98
CA SER A 160 3.28 -24.70 -3.60
C SER A 160 3.95 -23.58 -2.83
N LEU A 161 3.26 -23.07 -1.82
CA LEU A 161 3.77 -22.02 -0.94
C LEU A 161 5.05 -22.44 -0.17
N PRO A 162 5.20 -23.69 0.31
CA PRO A 162 6.45 -24.12 0.95
C PRO A 162 7.66 -24.04 0.01
N GLU A 163 7.53 -24.53 -1.24
CA GLU A 163 8.61 -24.43 -2.24
C GLU A 163 8.97 -22.97 -2.54
N LEU A 164 7.97 -22.09 -2.60
CA LEU A 164 8.19 -20.65 -2.76
C LEU A 164 8.96 -20.08 -1.57
N LYS A 165 8.56 -20.40 -0.34
CA LYS A 165 9.20 -19.91 0.88
C LYS A 165 10.67 -20.28 0.94
N ASP A 166 11.00 -21.54 0.65
CA ASP A 166 12.38 -22.02 0.58
C ASP A 166 13.17 -21.24 -0.50
N ALA A 167 12.59 -21.07 -1.68
CA ALA A 167 13.24 -20.36 -2.78
C ALA A 167 13.47 -18.86 -2.50
N VAL A 168 12.51 -18.18 -1.85
CA VAL A 168 12.65 -16.76 -1.45
C VAL A 168 13.76 -16.62 -0.41
N LEU A 169 13.83 -17.54 0.56
CA LEU A 169 14.85 -17.56 1.61
C LEU A 169 16.25 -17.83 1.05
N ASP A 170 16.38 -18.80 0.14
CA ASP A 170 17.64 -19.14 -0.55
C ASP A 170 18.18 -17.97 -1.37
N GLN A 171 17.28 -17.11 -1.88
CA GLN A 171 17.64 -15.93 -2.67
C GLN A 171 17.72 -14.65 -1.84
N TYR A 172 17.81 -14.72 -0.51
CA TYR A 172 17.80 -13.54 0.36
C TYR A 172 18.74 -12.41 -0.10
N SER A 173 19.98 -12.75 -0.44
CA SER A 173 20.99 -11.78 -0.87
C SER A 173 20.58 -11.01 -2.13
N MET A 174 19.73 -11.58 -2.99
CA MET A 174 19.23 -10.93 -4.19
C MET A 174 18.29 -9.76 -3.85
N TRP A 175 17.47 -9.90 -2.81
CA TRP A 175 16.47 -8.89 -2.43
C TRP A 175 17.11 -7.60 -1.90
N GLY A 176 18.24 -7.71 -1.20
CA GLY A 176 18.99 -6.55 -0.71
C GLY A 176 19.93 -5.91 -1.74
N ASN A 177 20.19 -6.58 -2.86
CA ASN A 177 21.08 -6.10 -3.90
C ASN A 177 20.37 -5.19 -4.92
N LYS A 178 21.16 -4.56 -5.79
CA LYS A 178 20.65 -3.80 -6.95
C LYS A 178 19.60 -4.63 -7.70
N PHE A 179 18.48 -3.99 -8.02
CA PHE A 179 17.25 -4.50 -8.63
C PHE A 179 16.34 -5.33 -7.73
N GLY A 180 16.66 -5.55 -6.44
CA GLY A 180 15.85 -6.38 -5.55
C GLY A 180 14.37 -5.98 -5.49
N VAL A 181 14.07 -4.68 -5.45
CA VAL A 181 12.69 -4.16 -5.48
C VAL A 181 11.99 -4.48 -6.80
N LEU A 182 12.64 -4.26 -7.95
CA LEU A 182 12.09 -4.57 -9.27
C LEU A 182 11.89 -6.07 -9.49
N LEU A 183 12.84 -6.89 -9.04
CA LEU A 183 12.73 -8.35 -9.13
C LEU A 183 11.55 -8.86 -8.31
N PHE A 184 11.32 -8.31 -7.12
CA PHE A 184 10.15 -8.61 -6.33
C PHE A 184 8.85 -8.14 -7.00
N LEU A 185 8.82 -6.89 -7.49
CA LEU A 185 7.68 -6.37 -8.26
C LEU A 185 7.30 -7.30 -9.42
N TYR A 186 8.28 -7.70 -10.23
CA TYR A 186 8.03 -8.59 -11.36
C TYR A 186 7.60 -10.00 -10.93
N SER A 187 8.06 -10.46 -9.77
CA SER A 187 7.60 -11.71 -9.16
C SER A 187 6.10 -11.63 -8.79
N VAL A 188 5.65 -10.52 -8.21
CA VAL A 188 4.24 -10.27 -7.89
C VAL A 188 3.39 -10.20 -9.15
N LEU A 189 3.79 -9.39 -10.14
CA LEU A 189 3.04 -9.22 -11.39
C LEU A 189 2.89 -10.53 -12.16
N LEU A 190 3.95 -11.35 -12.23
CA LEU A 190 3.90 -12.63 -12.92
C LEU A 190 3.17 -13.72 -12.12
N THR A 191 3.12 -13.60 -10.79
CA THR A 191 2.31 -14.49 -9.92
C THR A 191 0.82 -14.19 -10.11
N LYS A 192 0.43 -12.91 -10.14
CA LYS A 192 -0.93 -12.49 -10.45
C LYS A 192 -1.34 -12.83 -11.89
N GLY A 193 -0.40 -12.67 -12.82
CA GLY A 193 -0.60 -12.85 -14.26
C GLY A 193 -0.98 -11.55 -14.96
N ILE A 194 -0.28 -11.24 -16.06
CA ILE A 194 -0.42 -9.98 -16.82
C ILE A 194 -1.86 -9.77 -17.29
N GLU A 195 -2.51 -10.80 -17.83
CA GLU A 195 -3.88 -10.70 -18.33
C GLU A 195 -4.90 -10.48 -17.21
N ASN A 196 -4.69 -11.07 -16.02
CA ASN A 196 -5.55 -10.81 -14.87
C ASN A 196 -5.44 -9.35 -14.43
N ILE A 197 -4.23 -8.79 -14.42
CA ILE A 197 -3.99 -7.39 -14.09
C ILE A 197 -4.70 -6.48 -15.10
N LYS A 198 -4.55 -6.74 -16.41
CA LYS A 198 -5.23 -5.95 -17.46
C LYS A 198 -6.75 -6.02 -17.36
N ASN A 199 -7.31 -7.12 -16.85
CA ASN A 199 -8.76 -7.26 -16.64
C ASN A 199 -9.25 -6.55 -15.36
N GLU A 200 -8.35 -6.22 -14.43
CA GLU A 200 -8.68 -5.53 -13.17
C GLU A 200 -8.48 -4.01 -13.26
N ILE A 201 -7.60 -3.53 -14.14
CA ILE A 201 -7.32 -2.10 -14.35
C ILE A 201 -8.35 -1.48 -15.28
N GLU A 202 -8.75 -0.23 -14.99
CA GLU A 202 -9.70 0.52 -15.82
C GLU A 202 -9.18 0.87 -17.22
N ASP A 203 -7.95 1.40 -17.29
CA ASP A 203 -7.26 1.72 -18.53
C ASP A 203 -5.94 0.95 -18.65
N ALA A 204 -5.98 -0.17 -19.38
CA ALA A 204 -4.80 -1.01 -19.62
C ALA A 204 -3.75 -0.38 -20.56
N SER A 205 -4.01 0.82 -21.09
CA SER A 205 -3.03 1.58 -21.88
C SER A 205 -2.10 2.43 -21.00
N GLU A 206 -2.53 2.75 -19.78
CA GLU A 206 -1.71 3.47 -18.80
C GLU A 206 -0.73 2.50 -18.10
N PRO A 207 0.57 2.83 -18.05
CA PRO A 207 1.57 1.98 -17.42
C PRO A 207 1.47 1.99 -15.89
N LEU A 208 1.90 0.91 -15.26
CA LEU A 208 1.89 0.82 -13.79
C LEU A 208 2.86 1.78 -13.11
N ILE A 209 3.93 2.19 -13.80
CA ILE A 209 4.85 3.25 -13.38
C ILE A 209 4.64 4.44 -14.31
N ASP A 210 4.29 5.58 -13.72
CA ASP A 210 4.06 6.81 -14.46
C ASP A 210 5.32 7.21 -15.28
N PRO A 211 5.20 7.45 -16.59
CA PRO A 211 6.34 7.64 -17.48
C PRO A 211 6.97 9.03 -17.35
N VAL A 212 6.35 9.96 -16.62
CA VAL A 212 6.80 11.34 -16.45
C VAL A 212 7.45 11.53 -15.08
N TYR A 213 6.78 11.10 -14.04
CA TYR A 213 7.13 11.31 -12.63
C TYR A 213 7.71 10.07 -11.97
N GLY A 214 7.49 8.88 -12.54
CA GLY A 214 8.06 7.62 -12.03
C GLY A 214 7.40 7.06 -10.78
N HIS A 215 6.20 7.54 -10.43
CA HIS A 215 5.41 7.03 -9.32
C HIS A 215 4.68 5.74 -9.71
N GLY A 216 4.50 4.83 -8.75
CA GLY A 216 3.62 3.68 -8.97
C GLY A 216 2.15 4.11 -8.95
N SER A 217 1.36 3.54 -9.87
CA SER A 217 -0.09 3.74 -9.97
C SER A 217 -0.84 3.21 -8.73
N GLN A 218 -2.08 3.69 -8.55
CA GLN A 218 -2.96 3.15 -7.51
C GLN A 218 -3.26 1.66 -7.70
N SER A 219 -3.40 1.19 -8.94
CA SER A 219 -3.53 -0.23 -9.28
C SER A 219 -2.36 -1.06 -8.77
N LEU A 220 -1.13 -0.55 -8.91
CA LEU A 220 0.05 -1.21 -8.38
C LEU A 220 0.02 -1.26 -6.84
N ILE A 221 -0.30 -0.14 -6.18
CA ILE A 221 -0.39 -0.08 -4.71
C ILE A 221 -1.44 -1.07 -4.20
N ASN A 222 -2.62 -1.09 -4.81
CA ASN A 222 -3.71 -2.00 -4.45
C ASN A 222 -3.34 -3.46 -4.67
N LEU A 223 -2.61 -3.79 -5.74
CA LEU A 223 -2.13 -5.17 -5.97
C LEU A 223 -1.22 -5.63 -4.82
N LEU A 224 -0.30 -4.78 -4.37
CA LEU A 224 0.62 -5.10 -3.28
C LEU A 224 -0.09 -5.14 -1.91
N LEU A 225 -1.19 -4.39 -1.75
CA LEU A 225 -1.98 -4.35 -0.51
C LEU A 225 -3.00 -5.48 -0.38
N THR A 226 -3.65 -5.84 -1.48
CA THR A 226 -4.88 -6.65 -1.49
C THR A 226 -4.80 -7.87 -2.40
N GLY A 227 -3.78 -7.99 -3.25
CA GLY A 227 -3.72 -9.03 -4.29
C GLY A 227 -4.55 -8.71 -5.54
N HIS A 228 -5.24 -7.57 -5.59
CA HIS A 228 -6.05 -7.11 -6.73
C HIS A 228 -5.57 -5.77 -7.26
N ALA A 229 -5.41 -5.65 -8.58
CA ALA A 229 -4.89 -4.47 -9.26
C ALA A 229 -5.96 -3.44 -9.65
N VAL A 230 -7.08 -3.40 -8.92
CA VAL A 230 -8.15 -2.41 -9.16
C VAL A 230 -7.63 -0.99 -8.96
N SER A 231 -8.06 -0.04 -9.79
CA SER A 231 -7.56 1.35 -9.74
C SER A 231 -8.14 2.17 -8.58
N ASN A 232 -9.24 1.70 -7.99
CA ASN A 232 -10.04 2.48 -7.05
C ASN A 232 -9.83 2.09 -5.59
N VAL A 233 -10.16 3.01 -4.70
CA VAL A 233 -9.95 2.88 -3.24
C VAL A 233 -11.26 2.83 -2.44
N TRP A 234 -12.42 2.75 -3.12
CA TRP A 234 -13.73 2.59 -2.47
C TRP A 234 -14.14 1.12 -2.39
N ASP A 235 -15.15 0.83 -1.57
CA ASP A 235 -15.68 -0.52 -1.41
C ASP A 235 -16.63 -0.89 -2.54
N GLY A 236 -16.50 -2.11 -3.05
CA GLY A 236 -17.38 -2.71 -4.05
C GLY A 236 -17.30 -2.08 -5.44
N ASP A 237 -17.89 -2.78 -6.40
CA ASP A 237 -18.01 -2.26 -7.76
C ASP A 237 -19.05 -1.15 -7.82
N ARG A 238 -18.82 -0.17 -8.70
CA ARG A 238 -19.77 0.90 -9.01
C ARG A 238 -20.10 0.88 -10.49
N GLU A 239 -21.32 1.29 -10.83
CA GLU A 239 -21.73 1.50 -12.21
C GLU A 239 -21.93 2.99 -12.45
N CYS A 240 -21.18 3.56 -13.38
CA CYS A 240 -21.25 4.97 -13.74
C CYS A 240 -21.48 5.09 -15.25
N SER A 241 -22.63 5.63 -15.67
CA SER A 241 -22.96 5.84 -17.09
C SER A 241 -22.84 4.57 -17.96
N GLY A 242 -23.13 3.39 -17.40
CA GLY A 242 -23.00 2.09 -18.07
C GLY A 242 -21.58 1.51 -18.10
N MET A 243 -20.61 2.18 -17.48
CA MET A 243 -19.26 1.66 -17.24
C MET A 243 -19.18 1.06 -15.84
N LYS A 244 -18.71 -0.18 -15.74
CA LYS A 244 -18.45 -0.85 -14.47
C LYS A 244 -17.05 -0.49 -13.98
N LEU A 245 -16.96 0.17 -12.85
CA LEU A 245 -15.72 0.55 -12.16
C LEU A 245 -15.49 -0.41 -10.99
N LEU A 246 -14.35 -1.10 -10.99
CA LEU A 246 -14.04 -2.09 -9.96
C LEU A 246 -13.51 -1.41 -8.70
N GLY A 247 -14.02 -1.81 -7.53
CA GLY A 247 -13.54 -1.33 -6.24
C GLY A 247 -12.86 -2.43 -5.43
N ILE A 248 -12.68 -2.18 -4.13
CA ILE A 248 -12.12 -3.15 -3.17
C ILE A 248 -13.24 -4.05 -2.66
N HIS A 249 -13.08 -5.37 -2.73
CA HIS A 249 -14.15 -6.31 -2.38
C HIS A 249 -14.07 -6.87 -0.97
N GLU A 250 -12.93 -6.74 -0.29
CA GLU A 250 -12.72 -7.29 1.04
C GLU A 250 -11.88 -6.39 1.94
N GLN A 251 -12.08 -6.53 3.26
CA GLN A 251 -11.30 -5.85 4.27
C GLN A 251 -9.81 -6.25 4.20
N ALA A 252 -8.97 -5.27 3.89
CA ALA A 252 -7.55 -5.48 3.69
C ALA A 252 -6.82 -5.79 5.01
N ALA A 253 -5.68 -6.49 4.94
CA ALA A 253 -4.85 -6.74 6.12
C ALA A 253 -4.21 -5.45 6.65
N VAL A 254 -3.72 -4.61 5.73
CA VAL A 254 -3.16 -3.28 5.96
C VAL A 254 -4.04 -2.28 5.21
N GLY A 255 -4.29 -1.12 5.84
CA GLY A 255 -5.16 -0.10 5.29
C GLY A 255 -4.45 0.87 4.36
N PHE A 256 -5.24 1.77 3.78
CA PHE A 256 -4.75 2.86 2.96
C PHE A 256 -5.54 4.12 3.30
N LEU A 257 -4.85 5.23 3.43
CA LEU A 257 -5.40 6.58 3.58
C LEU A 257 -4.64 7.49 2.62
N THR A 258 -5.29 8.51 2.09
CA THR A 258 -4.64 9.44 1.16
C THR A 258 -5.07 10.87 1.39
N LEU A 259 -4.11 11.80 1.26
CA LEU A 259 -4.37 13.24 1.27
C LEU A 259 -5.35 13.62 0.15
N MET A 260 -5.40 12.84 -0.94
CA MET A 260 -6.33 13.07 -2.05
C MET A 260 -7.80 13.01 -1.60
N GLU A 261 -8.11 12.21 -0.58
CA GLU A 261 -9.46 12.17 0.01
C GLU A 261 -9.77 13.43 0.81
N ALA A 262 -8.81 13.91 1.61
CA ALA A 262 -8.95 15.16 2.35
C ALA A 262 -9.11 16.38 1.42
N LEU A 263 -8.54 16.28 0.20
CA LEU A 263 -8.69 17.25 -0.88
C LEU A 263 -9.93 17.01 -1.77
N ARG A 264 -10.74 16.00 -1.46
CA ARG A 264 -12.00 15.65 -2.16
C ARG A 264 -11.82 15.15 -3.61
N TYR A 265 -10.64 14.64 -3.97
CA TYR A 265 -10.41 14.01 -5.28
C TYR A 265 -10.90 12.55 -5.33
N CYS A 266 -10.95 11.86 -4.19
CA CYS A 266 -11.47 10.50 -4.09
C CYS A 266 -12.14 10.28 -2.71
N LYS A 267 -12.76 9.11 -2.53
CA LYS A 267 -13.34 8.67 -1.26
C LYS A 267 -12.80 7.27 -0.98
N VAL A 268 -12.09 7.11 0.14
CA VAL A 268 -11.54 5.82 0.54
C VAL A 268 -12.62 5.04 1.27
N GLY A 269 -12.80 3.77 0.88
CA GLY A 269 -13.78 2.86 1.43
C GLY A 269 -13.42 2.33 2.81
N SER A 270 -14.41 1.77 3.49
CA SER A 270 -14.27 1.17 4.82
C SER A 270 -13.28 0.00 4.85
N TYR A 271 -13.16 -0.77 3.76
CA TYR A 271 -12.26 -1.92 3.69
C TYR A 271 -10.77 -1.54 3.74
N LEU A 272 -10.44 -0.31 3.33
CA LEU A 272 -9.10 0.26 3.44
C LEU A 272 -8.94 1.19 4.65
N LYS A 273 -10.00 1.88 5.07
CA LYS A 273 -9.97 2.72 6.28
C LYS A 273 -9.95 1.91 7.57
N SER A 274 -10.60 0.76 7.61
CA SER A 274 -10.67 -0.12 8.76
C SER A 274 -10.07 -1.48 8.40
N PRO A 275 -8.74 -1.57 8.22
CA PRO A 275 -8.05 -2.82 7.92
C PRO A 275 -8.10 -3.81 9.10
N LYS A 276 -7.65 -5.04 8.90
CA LYS A 276 -7.60 -6.08 9.95
C LYS A 276 -6.54 -5.79 11.03
N PHE A 277 -5.50 -5.02 10.72
CA PHE A 277 -4.46 -4.59 11.66
C PHE A 277 -4.32 -3.07 11.61
N PRO A 278 -4.04 -2.39 12.73
CA PRO A 278 -3.99 -0.93 12.83
C PRO A 278 -2.70 -0.34 12.19
N ILE A 279 -2.55 -0.59 10.89
CA ILE A 279 -1.44 -0.18 10.04
C ILE A 279 -2.06 0.34 8.74
N TRP A 280 -1.68 1.54 8.34
CA TRP A 280 -2.17 2.20 7.13
C TRP A 280 -0.99 2.73 6.33
N ILE A 281 -0.98 2.46 5.03
CA ILE A 281 -0.20 3.28 4.11
C ILE A 281 -0.89 4.64 4.02
N VAL A 282 -0.11 5.71 4.11
CA VAL A 282 -0.57 7.09 3.99
C VAL A 282 0.06 7.71 2.76
N GLY A 283 -0.76 7.98 1.75
CA GLY A 283 -0.34 8.59 0.49
C GLY A 283 -0.46 10.12 0.49
N SER A 284 0.59 10.79 0.03
CA SER A 284 0.56 12.18 -0.41
C SER A 284 0.31 12.29 -1.92
N GLU A 285 0.58 13.46 -2.50
CA GLU A 285 0.59 13.65 -3.96
C GLU A 285 1.70 12.85 -4.65
N THR A 286 2.82 12.58 -3.98
CA THR A 286 4.05 12.09 -4.64
C THR A 286 4.75 10.95 -3.88
N HIS A 287 4.34 10.66 -2.65
CA HIS A 287 5.05 9.70 -1.79
C HIS A 287 4.11 8.90 -0.90
N LEU A 288 4.59 7.72 -0.46
CA LEU A 288 3.86 6.83 0.43
C LEU A 288 4.66 6.65 1.72
N THR A 289 3.96 6.81 2.83
CA THR A 289 4.49 6.59 4.18
C THR A 289 3.63 5.55 4.90
N VAL A 290 4.01 5.13 6.11
CA VAL A 290 3.21 4.19 6.90
C VAL A 290 2.88 4.82 8.25
N PHE A 291 1.59 4.84 8.59
CA PHE A 291 1.08 5.23 9.89
C PHE A 291 0.54 3.99 10.59
N PHE A 292 0.86 3.79 11.86
CA PHE A 292 0.40 2.61 12.58
C PHE A 292 0.27 2.85 14.08
N ALA A 293 -0.47 1.97 14.72
CA ALA A 293 -0.60 1.86 16.16
C ALA A 293 -0.51 0.38 16.56
N LYS A 294 -0.57 0.10 17.86
CA LYS A 294 -0.56 -1.27 18.40
C LYS A 294 -1.91 -1.70 18.94
N ASP A 295 -2.83 -0.76 19.12
CA ASP A 295 -4.13 -1.03 19.70
C ASP A 295 -5.10 -1.57 18.64
N MET A 296 -5.47 -2.83 18.78
CA MET A 296 -6.44 -3.48 17.89
C MET A 296 -7.85 -2.88 18.02
N ALA A 297 -8.18 -2.16 19.10
CA ALA A 297 -9.47 -1.49 19.21
C ALA A 297 -9.67 -0.37 18.18
N LEU A 298 -8.59 0.10 17.53
CA LEU A 298 -8.63 1.07 16.44
C LEU A 298 -9.14 0.48 15.13
N VAL A 299 -9.17 -0.85 15.04
CA VAL A 299 -9.61 -1.61 13.88
C VAL A 299 -10.62 -2.66 14.32
N ALA A 300 -11.88 -2.43 13.97
CA ALA A 300 -12.94 -3.42 14.13
C ALA A 300 -13.34 -3.99 12.77
N PRO A 301 -13.95 -5.19 12.73
CA PRO A 301 -14.77 -5.60 11.59
C PRO A 301 -15.76 -4.49 11.23
N GLU A 302 -16.16 -4.40 9.95
CA GLU A 302 -17.13 -3.41 9.45
C GLU A 302 -18.33 -3.31 10.42
N ALA A 303 -18.57 -2.12 10.98
CA ALA A 303 -19.72 -1.93 11.86
C ALA A 303 -21.02 -2.15 11.06
N PRO A 304 -22.09 -2.71 11.66
CA PRO A 304 -23.36 -2.90 10.96
C PRO A 304 -23.89 -1.64 10.26
N SER A 305 -23.63 -0.46 10.83
CA SER A 305 -23.98 0.83 10.22
C SER A 305 -23.18 1.17 8.96
N GLU A 306 -21.92 0.76 8.88
CA GLU A 306 -21.09 0.96 7.68
C GLU A 306 -21.46 -0.06 6.59
N GLN A 307 -21.77 -1.30 6.98
CA GLN A 307 -22.40 -2.25 6.06
C GLN A 307 -23.73 -1.70 5.52
N ALA A 308 -24.56 -1.12 6.39
CA ALA A 308 -25.81 -0.47 6.01
C ALA A 308 -25.61 0.71 5.07
N ARG A 309 -24.62 1.56 5.34
CA ARG A 309 -24.23 2.65 4.44
C ARG A 309 -23.84 2.14 3.07
N ARG A 310 -22.98 1.11 3.01
CA ARG A 310 -22.50 0.54 1.75
C ARG A 310 -23.63 -0.07 0.94
N VAL A 311 -24.50 -0.87 1.57
CA VAL A 311 -25.68 -1.41 0.90
C VAL A 311 -26.57 -0.26 0.41
N PHE A 312 -26.85 0.74 1.23
CA PHE A 312 -27.64 1.91 0.81
C PHE A 312 -27.03 2.61 -0.41
N GLN A 313 -25.70 2.79 -0.43
CA GLN A 313 -24.98 3.39 -1.56
C GLN A 313 -25.07 2.58 -2.86
N THR A 314 -25.28 1.26 -2.81
CA THR A 314 -25.55 0.48 -4.04
C THR A 314 -26.86 0.88 -4.73
N TYR A 315 -27.77 1.54 -4.01
CA TYR A 315 -29.03 2.08 -4.53
C TYR A 315 -29.00 3.60 -4.74
N ASP A 316 -27.88 4.26 -4.40
CA ASP A 316 -27.59 5.68 -4.64
C ASP A 316 -26.31 5.80 -5.50
N PRO A 317 -26.37 5.46 -6.79
CA PRO A 317 -25.20 5.38 -7.66
C PRO A 317 -24.49 6.74 -7.85
N GLU A 318 -25.17 7.85 -7.56
CA GLU A 318 -24.65 9.21 -7.66
C GLU A 318 -24.05 9.72 -6.33
N ASP A 319 -24.07 8.92 -5.25
CA ASP A 319 -23.61 9.29 -3.88
C ASP A 319 -24.24 10.62 -3.40
N ASN A 320 -25.52 10.84 -3.74
CA ASN A 320 -26.29 12.03 -3.36
C ASN A 320 -26.65 12.06 -1.86
N GLY A 321 -26.51 10.92 -1.17
CA GLY A 321 -26.87 10.74 0.23
C GLY A 321 -28.35 10.38 0.46
N PHE A 322 -29.08 10.03 -0.60
CA PHE A 322 -30.50 9.67 -0.53
C PHE A 322 -30.89 8.68 -1.63
N ILE A 323 -31.99 7.94 -1.39
CA ILE A 323 -32.62 7.05 -2.39
C ILE A 323 -34.10 7.41 -2.54
N PRO A 324 -34.73 7.09 -3.68
CA PRO A 324 -36.19 7.09 -3.79
C PRO A 324 -36.82 6.15 -2.75
N ASP A 325 -37.96 6.55 -2.19
CA ASP A 325 -38.69 5.73 -1.21
C ASP A 325 -39.13 4.37 -1.76
N SER A 326 -39.27 4.26 -3.09
CA SER A 326 -39.57 3.01 -3.80
C SER A 326 -38.49 1.94 -3.62
N LEU A 327 -37.24 2.33 -3.35
CA LEU A 327 -36.12 1.41 -3.14
C LEU A 327 -35.93 0.99 -1.68
N LEU A 328 -36.68 1.57 -0.74
CA LEU A 328 -36.51 1.29 0.70
C LEU A 328 -36.70 -0.21 1.02
N GLU A 329 -37.66 -0.87 0.38
CA GLU A 329 -37.92 -2.30 0.58
C GLU A 329 -36.72 -3.16 0.18
N ASP A 330 -36.09 -2.85 -0.97
CA ASP A 330 -34.94 -3.60 -1.48
C ASP A 330 -33.70 -3.39 -0.61
N VAL A 331 -33.47 -2.16 -0.14
CA VAL A 331 -32.39 -1.85 0.81
C VAL A 331 -32.57 -2.62 2.11
N MET A 332 -33.78 -2.61 2.69
CA MET A 332 -34.07 -3.30 3.94
C MET A 332 -33.92 -4.82 3.79
N LYS A 333 -34.35 -5.41 2.67
CA LYS A 333 -34.12 -6.83 2.36
C LYS A 333 -32.63 -7.16 2.23
N ALA A 334 -31.87 -6.32 1.52
CA ALA A 334 -30.44 -6.52 1.35
C ALA A 334 -29.65 -6.42 2.68
N LEU A 335 -30.21 -5.74 3.68
CA LEU A 335 -29.68 -5.63 5.04
C LEU A 335 -30.25 -6.64 6.04
N ASP A 336 -31.06 -7.60 5.58
CA ASP A 336 -31.75 -8.57 6.43
C ASP A 336 -32.58 -7.90 7.55
N LEU A 337 -33.15 -6.72 7.25
CA LEU A 337 -34.10 -6.01 8.10
C LEU A 337 -35.54 -6.46 7.79
N VAL A 338 -36.45 -6.22 8.75
CA VAL A 338 -37.89 -6.51 8.59
C VAL A 338 -38.43 -5.76 7.38
N SER A 339 -38.98 -6.48 6.40
CA SER A 339 -39.39 -5.93 5.09
C SER A 339 -40.83 -6.26 4.70
N ASP A 340 -41.70 -6.50 5.68
CA ASP A 340 -43.13 -6.70 5.46
C ASP A 340 -43.80 -5.41 4.93
N PRO A 341 -44.76 -5.48 3.99
CA PRO A 341 -45.35 -4.30 3.35
C PRO A 341 -45.96 -3.27 4.33
N GLU A 342 -46.54 -3.72 5.44
CA GLU A 342 -47.09 -2.83 6.47
C GLU A 342 -45.99 -2.08 7.23
N TYR A 343 -44.89 -2.76 7.54
CA TYR A 343 -43.74 -2.17 8.22
C TYR A 343 -42.96 -1.21 7.30
N ILE A 344 -42.79 -1.56 6.02
CA ILE A 344 -42.19 -0.66 5.03
C ILE A 344 -42.98 0.65 4.94
N ASN A 345 -44.31 0.59 4.82
CA ASN A 345 -45.13 1.80 4.77
C ASN A 345 -45.03 2.63 6.06
N LEU A 346 -44.92 2.00 7.22
CA LEU A 346 -44.67 2.69 8.49
C LEU A 346 -43.32 3.41 8.47
N MET A 347 -42.26 2.75 7.98
CA MET A 347 -40.91 3.30 7.90
C MET A 347 -40.79 4.42 6.87
N LYS A 348 -41.48 4.33 5.72
CA LYS A 348 -41.58 5.43 4.76
C LYS A 348 -42.11 6.70 5.42
N ASN A 349 -43.23 6.61 6.12
CA ASN A 349 -43.83 7.76 6.82
C ASN A 349 -42.93 8.31 7.93
N LYS A 350 -42.10 7.46 8.55
CA LYS A 350 -41.20 7.86 9.64
C LYS A 350 -39.93 8.55 9.12
N LEU A 351 -39.35 8.02 8.05
CA LEU A 351 -38.09 8.49 7.46
C LEU A 351 -38.30 9.65 6.48
N ASP A 352 -39.49 9.78 5.90
CA ASP A 352 -39.91 10.88 5.04
C ASP A 352 -41.25 11.47 5.54
N PRO A 353 -41.25 12.16 6.69
CA PRO A 353 -42.46 12.73 7.28
C PRO A 353 -43.08 13.85 6.44
N GLU A 354 -42.29 14.45 5.54
CA GLU A 354 -42.71 15.52 4.64
C GLU A 354 -43.31 14.99 3.32
N GLY A 355 -43.15 13.70 3.03
CA GLY A 355 -43.66 13.05 1.82
C GLY A 355 -42.97 13.53 0.54
N LEU A 356 -41.66 13.79 0.62
CA LEU A 356 -40.84 14.23 -0.51
C LEU A 356 -40.54 13.09 -1.51
N GLY A 357 -40.81 11.83 -1.13
CA GLY A 357 -40.53 10.63 -1.93
C GLY A 357 -39.08 10.16 -1.86
N ILE A 358 -38.32 10.63 -0.86
CA ILE A 358 -36.90 10.30 -0.69
C ILE A 358 -36.60 9.85 0.73
N ILE A 359 -35.67 8.90 0.87
CA ILE A 359 -35.13 8.44 2.14
C ILE A 359 -33.70 8.92 2.24
N LEU A 360 -33.38 9.66 3.31
CA LEU A 360 -32.03 10.15 3.58
C LEU A 360 -31.22 9.09 4.32
N LEU A 361 -29.95 8.93 3.95
CA LEU A 361 -29.04 7.96 4.57
C LEU A 361 -28.85 8.19 6.08
N GLY A 362 -28.70 9.45 6.51
CA GLY A 362 -28.49 9.80 7.92
C GLY A 362 -29.63 9.33 8.84
N PRO A 363 -30.87 9.78 8.60
CA PRO A 363 -32.06 9.29 9.31
C PRO A 363 -32.25 7.77 9.25
N PHE A 364 -31.97 7.15 8.10
CA PHE A 364 -32.02 5.69 7.96
C PHE A 364 -31.07 4.99 8.92
N LEU A 365 -29.80 5.41 8.96
CA LEU A 365 -28.81 4.83 9.87
C LEU A 365 -29.17 5.08 11.34
N GLN A 366 -29.66 6.28 11.68
CA GLN A 366 -30.07 6.59 13.04
C GLN A 366 -31.23 5.72 13.53
N GLU A 367 -32.17 5.39 12.64
CA GLU A 367 -33.33 4.58 12.98
C GLU A 367 -32.98 3.11 13.19
N PHE A 368 -32.20 2.53 12.28
CA PHE A 368 -31.92 1.09 12.29
C PHE A 368 -30.62 0.71 13.01
N PHE A 369 -29.71 1.67 13.19
CA PHE A 369 -28.38 1.45 13.78
C PHE A 369 -27.98 2.56 14.80
N PRO A 370 -28.79 2.84 15.84
CA PRO A 370 -28.62 3.98 16.75
C PRO A 370 -27.40 3.91 17.70
N ASP A 371 -26.97 2.72 18.10
CA ASP A 371 -26.03 2.52 19.24
C ASP A 371 -24.54 2.46 18.86
N GLN A 372 -24.15 2.99 17.70
CA GLN A 372 -22.77 2.88 17.19
C GLN A 372 -21.97 4.16 17.48
N GLY A 373 -21.82 4.53 18.75
CA GLY A 373 -20.81 5.49 19.18
C GLY A 373 -19.41 4.93 18.94
N SER A 374 -18.44 5.78 18.58
CA SER A 374 -17.05 5.39 18.29
C SER A 374 -16.46 4.58 19.47
N SER A 375 -16.44 3.25 19.35
CA SER A 375 -15.95 2.34 20.40
C SER A 375 -14.42 2.26 20.45
N GLY A 376 -13.75 3.32 20.05
CA GLY A 376 -12.29 3.42 20.02
C GLY A 376 -11.74 4.08 21.28
N PRO A 377 -10.47 3.84 21.61
CA PRO A 377 -9.80 4.59 22.67
C PRO A 377 -9.80 6.10 22.35
N GLU A 378 -10.09 6.92 23.35
CA GLU A 378 -10.04 8.40 23.22
C GLU A 378 -8.60 8.91 22.99
N SER A 379 -7.60 8.15 23.45
CA SER A 379 -6.19 8.46 23.25
C SER A 379 -5.36 7.19 23.05
N PHE A 380 -4.42 7.21 22.11
CA PHE A 380 -3.58 6.06 21.79
C PHE A 380 -2.21 6.48 21.23
N THR A 381 -1.21 5.64 21.45
CA THR A 381 0.13 5.81 20.89
C THR A 381 0.14 5.46 19.40
N VAL A 382 0.78 6.31 18.61
CA VAL A 382 0.90 6.19 17.16
C VAL A 382 2.35 6.30 16.73
N TYR A 383 2.62 5.76 15.56
CA TYR A 383 3.94 5.76 14.95
C TYR A 383 3.82 6.13 13.48
N HIS A 384 4.80 6.86 12.98
CA HIS A 384 4.93 7.18 11.56
C HIS A 384 6.28 6.73 11.04
N TYR A 385 6.27 6.13 9.84
CA TYR A 385 7.44 5.70 9.08
C TYR A 385 7.48 6.44 7.75
N ASN A 386 8.64 7.00 7.42
CA ASN A 386 8.95 7.49 6.09
C ASN A 386 10.29 6.88 5.64
N GLY A 387 10.30 6.19 4.49
CA GLY A 387 11.50 5.53 3.97
C GLY A 387 12.56 6.49 3.41
N LEU A 388 12.23 7.76 3.15
CA LEU A 388 13.16 8.74 2.58
C LEU A 388 13.96 9.43 3.68
N LYS A 389 15.30 9.31 3.65
CA LYS A 389 16.19 9.91 4.67
C LYS A 389 15.99 11.41 4.79
N GLN A 390 15.97 12.14 3.67
CA GLN A 390 15.80 13.59 3.61
C GLN A 390 14.49 14.10 4.22
N SER A 391 13.50 13.22 4.37
CA SER A 391 12.17 13.53 4.88
C SER A 391 12.05 13.26 6.38
N ASN A 392 13.09 12.71 7.01
CA ASN A 392 13.14 12.40 8.42
C ASN A 392 14.05 13.36 9.20
N TYR A 393 13.83 13.43 10.51
CA TYR A 393 14.70 14.16 11.41
C TYR A 393 16.12 13.58 11.40
N ASN A 394 17.14 14.45 11.40
CA ASN A 394 18.56 14.08 11.31
C ASN A 394 18.95 13.26 10.07
N GLU A 395 18.14 13.28 8.99
CA GLU A 395 18.40 12.55 7.75
C GLU A 395 18.54 11.02 7.95
N LYS A 396 17.81 10.48 8.93
CA LYS A 396 17.83 9.05 9.29
C LYS A 396 16.43 8.48 9.26
N VAL A 397 16.24 7.34 8.60
CA VAL A 397 14.96 6.62 8.60
C VAL A 397 14.75 6.04 10.00
N MET A 398 13.76 6.56 10.72
CA MET A 398 13.40 6.14 12.08
C MET A 398 11.88 6.29 12.26
N TYR A 399 11.29 5.54 13.20
CA TYR A 399 9.88 5.78 13.52
C TYR A 399 9.71 7.02 14.40
N VAL A 400 8.84 7.92 13.98
CA VAL A 400 8.41 9.05 14.82
C VAL A 400 7.21 8.60 15.65
N GLU A 401 7.37 8.66 16.96
CA GLU A 401 6.31 8.31 17.92
C GLU A 401 5.47 9.54 18.24
N GLY A 402 4.19 9.33 18.54
CA GLY A 402 3.29 10.37 18.98
C GLY A 402 2.10 9.81 19.73
N THR A 403 1.26 10.73 20.20
CA THR A 403 -0.01 10.45 20.83
C THR A 403 -1.11 11.03 19.97
N ALA A 404 -2.07 10.18 19.56
CA ALA A 404 -3.31 10.62 18.97
C ALA A 404 -4.37 10.78 20.07
N VAL A 405 -5.19 11.81 19.94
CA VAL A 405 -6.39 12.04 20.76
C VAL A 405 -7.57 12.21 19.81
N VAL A 406 -8.61 11.40 19.95
CA VAL A 406 -9.83 11.47 19.13
C VAL A 406 -10.95 11.98 20.00
N MET A 407 -11.42 13.19 19.69
CA MET A 407 -12.51 13.82 20.42
C MET A 407 -13.86 13.55 19.73
N GLY A 408 -14.96 13.69 20.46
CA GLY A 408 -16.31 13.63 19.88
C GLY A 408 -16.76 14.95 19.22
N PHE A 409 -15.96 16.01 19.35
CA PHE A 409 -16.25 17.37 18.90
C PHE A 409 -14.94 18.17 18.73
N GLU A 410 -15.01 19.32 18.05
CA GLU A 410 -13.88 20.26 17.97
C GLU A 410 -13.70 21.00 19.30
N ASP A 411 -12.56 20.80 19.97
CA ASP A 411 -12.15 21.59 21.14
C ASP A 411 -11.06 22.60 20.74
N PRO A 412 -11.36 23.92 20.73
CA PRO A 412 -10.40 24.96 20.40
C PRO A 412 -9.16 24.98 21.31
N MET A 413 -9.22 24.39 22.50
CA MET A 413 -8.09 24.36 23.45
C MET A 413 -7.07 23.25 23.18
N LEU A 414 -7.42 22.25 22.37
CA LEU A 414 -6.58 21.08 22.07
C LEU A 414 -6.11 21.02 20.62
N GLN A 415 -6.38 22.08 19.84
CA GLN A 415 -6.07 22.12 18.42
C GLN A 415 -4.56 22.16 18.16
N THR A 416 -4.05 21.12 17.50
CA THR A 416 -2.68 21.07 16.97
C THR A 416 -2.63 21.61 15.54
N ASP A 417 -1.41 21.85 15.05
CA ASP A 417 -1.15 22.33 13.68
C ASP A 417 -1.87 21.49 12.62
N ASP A 418 -2.38 22.17 11.59
CA ASP A 418 -3.05 21.56 10.44
C ASP A 418 -2.04 20.98 9.44
N THR A 419 -1.56 19.78 9.76
CA THR A 419 -0.51 19.10 8.99
C THR A 419 -1.10 18.16 7.94
N PRO A 420 -0.39 17.85 6.83
CA PRO A 420 -0.89 16.91 5.83
C PRO A 420 -1.26 15.53 6.39
N ILE A 421 -0.48 15.03 7.36
CA ILE A 421 -0.78 13.77 8.05
C ILE A 421 -2.07 13.88 8.87
N LYS A 422 -2.26 14.97 9.63
CA LYS A 422 -3.50 15.21 10.38
C LYS A 422 -4.71 15.23 9.45
N ARG A 423 -4.66 16.00 8.36
CA ARG A 423 -5.74 16.10 7.38
C ARG A 423 -6.11 14.76 6.76
N CYS A 424 -5.11 13.92 6.50
CA CYS A 424 -5.32 12.56 6.00
C CYS A 424 -6.00 11.68 7.05
N LEU A 425 -5.51 11.68 8.30
CA LEU A 425 -6.12 10.89 9.38
C LEU A 425 -7.53 11.36 9.74
N GLN A 426 -7.84 12.65 9.55
CA GLN A 426 -9.17 13.22 9.76
C GLN A 426 -10.24 12.63 8.83
N THR A 427 -9.87 12.00 7.71
CA THR A 427 -10.85 11.31 6.85
C THR A 427 -11.35 10.00 7.47
N LYS A 428 -10.64 9.47 8.46
CA LYS A 428 -11.04 8.32 9.29
C LYS A 428 -11.50 8.76 10.68
N TRP A 429 -10.79 9.68 11.32
CA TRP A 429 -11.08 10.19 12.66
C TRP A 429 -11.28 11.71 12.61
N PRO A 430 -12.51 12.20 12.35
CA PRO A 430 -12.78 13.61 12.04
C PRO A 430 -12.17 14.63 13.00
N TYR A 431 -12.14 14.32 14.31
CA TYR A 431 -11.64 15.21 15.36
C TYR A 431 -10.37 14.67 16.02
N ILE A 432 -9.46 14.09 15.21
CA ILE A 432 -8.15 13.64 15.69
C ILE A 432 -7.18 14.80 15.84
N GLU A 433 -6.48 14.81 16.96
CA GLU A 433 -5.38 15.69 17.29
C GLU A 433 -4.10 14.87 17.50
N LEU A 434 -2.95 15.38 17.05
CA LEU A 434 -1.69 14.63 17.00
C LEU A 434 -0.56 15.37 17.72
N LEU A 435 -0.01 14.73 18.75
CA LEU A 435 1.11 15.24 19.52
C LEU A 435 2.33 14.35 19.29
N TRP A 436 3.26 14.80 18.44
CA TRP A 436 4.49 14.07 18.11
C TRP A 436 5.57 14.29 19.16
N THR A 437 6.45 13.31 19.35
CA THR A 437 7.60 13.43 20.27
C THR A 437 8.71 14.34 19.74
N THR A 438 8.60 14.78 18.48
CA THR A 438 9.55 15.67 17.80
C THR A 438 8.98 17.09 17.69
N ASP A 439 9.87 18.09 17.62
CA ASP A 439 9.48 19.51 17.47
C ASP A 439 8.70 19.82 16.19
N ARG A 440 8.76 18.93 15.19
CA ARG A 440 8.05 19.06 13.92
C ARG A 440 7.24 17.80 13.67
N SER A 441 6.09 17.97 13.04
CA SER A 441 5.28 16.85 12.56
C SER A 441 6.02 16.07 11.47
N PRO A 442 5.82 14.75 11.38
CA PRO A 442 6.38 13.94 10.30
C PRO A 442 5.94 14.42 8.91
N SER A 443 6.85 14.37 7.94
CA SER A 443 6.55 14.69 6.55
C SER A 443 5.89 13.50 5.85
N LEU A 444 4.87 13.77 5.03
CA LEU A 444 4.33 12.78 4.09
C LEU A 444 5.10 12.72 2.76
N ASN A 445 6.07 13.62 2.54
CA ASN A 445 6.95 13.68 1.37
C ASN A 445 8.38 13.43 1.77
#